data_AF-A0A0B7F8N9-F1
#
_entry.id   AF-A0A0B7F8N9-F1
#
_cell.length_a   1.000
_cell.length_b   1.000
_cell.length_c   1.000
_cell.angle_alpha   90.00
_cell.angle_beta   90.00
_cell.angle_gamma   90.00
#
_symmetry.space_group_name_H-M   'P 1'
#
loop_
_entity.id
_entity.type
_entity.pdbx_description
1 polymer ?
#
loop_
_entity_poly.entity_id
_entity_poly.type
_entity_poly.pdbx_seq_one_letter_code
_entity_poly.pdbx_strand_id
1 'polypeptide(L)'
;MRFSLPSEKRYVGPHFEEVDRRENAELIHEINLRFVPRAGGGGGGKGGGGGGGGGRGGSGGGSGAGGGSRGGVTFSSSNGNRGASSYGAGGGPVTTISSGAFSGRSIGGGARPQVYGNSRYGSGYTYGGGSSVAGRGFPFGYWPVFVPIGVGAGYYGYREYGPSNNDSRPGGPMQQALVRSTEWPAEGGGGNSTINNATASYYIVGDADSVSAVMEAIVAQCSVANATGTPVDENNPAVRVEQAVQYYRASSFMLALTSYNNSANLPSNAPTDNNTAPPPPSADTPLPQGTNTTFLNCLNETIGAAIPIMDAAPGTLRATAGLNAVGMLWLVIWLLKIF
;
A
#
# COMPACT_ATOMS: atom_id res chain seq x y z
N MET A 1 19.44 51.88 42.53
CA MET A 1 18.32 51.43 41.67
C MET A 1 17.88 50.07 42.17
N ARG A 2 16.59 49.93 42.49
CA ARG A 2 15.98 48.69 42.98
C ARG A 2 15.73 47.75 41.81
N PHE A 3 16.18 46.50 41.91
CA PHE A 3 15.55 45.39 41.20
C PHE A 3 15.48 44.18 42.14
N SER A 4 14.27 43.91 42.59
CA SER A 4 13.85 42.69 43.27
C SER A 4 13.50 41.63 42.22
N LEU A 5 13.99 40.41 42.40
CA LEU A 5 13.47 39.21 41.74
C LEU A 5 13.07 38.21 42.85
N PRO A 6 11.79 37.79 42.93
CA PRO A 6 11.36 36.81 43.92
C PRO A 6 11.42 35.37 43.39
N SER A 7 11.93 34.51 44.27
CA SER A 7 11.45 33.17 44.64
C SER A 7 11.36 32.06 43.59
N GLU A 8 12.21 31.05 43.78
CA GLU A 8 12.07 29.70 43.23
C GLU A 8 10.70 29.10 43.58
N LYS A 9 9.90 28.83 42.54
CA LYS A 9 8.78 27.88 42.65
C LYS A 9 9.26 26.51 42.18
N ARG A 10 9.37 25.58 43.14
CA ARG A 10 9.37 24.14 42.89
C ARG A 10 8.14 23.77 42.05
N TYR A 11 8.37 23.18 40.89
CA TYR A 11 7.33 22.54 40.10
C TYR A 11 7.05 21.16 40.72
N VAL A 12 5.88 21.03 41.37
CA VAL A 12 5.32 19.75 41.81
C VAL A 12 4.37 19.30 40.70
N GLY A 13 4.72 18.22 40.00
CA GLY A 13 3.88 17.64 38.95
C GLY A 13 2.63 16.96 39.52
N PRO A 14 1.56 16.81 38.71
CA PRO A 14 0.34 16.16 39.15
C PRO A 14 0.51 14.64 39.32
N HIS A 15 -0.11 14.15 40.39
CA HIS A 15 -0.32 12.76 40.78
C HIS A 15 -0.64 11.86 39.58
N PHE A 16 0.16 10.80 39.38
CA PHE A 16 -0.29 9.60 38.70
C PHE A 16 -1.22 8.85 39.65
N GLU A 17 -2.50 8.75 39.31
CA GLU A 17 -3.42 7.83 39.96
C GLU A 17 -2.95 6.39 39.72
N GLU A 18 -2.96 5.67 40.83
CA GLU A 18 -2.55 4.29 41.00
C GLU A 18 -3.55 3.39 40.25
N VAL A 19 -3.15 2.89 39.09
CA VAL A 19 -3.94 1.93 38.31
C VAL A 19 -4.16 0.67 39.15
N ASP A 20 -5.41 0.44 39.50
CA ASP A 20 -5.88 -0.59 40.42
C ASP A 20 -5.50 -1.98 39.90
N ARG A 21 -4.63 -2.66 40.65
CA ARG A 21 -4.00 -3.94 40.27
C ARG A 21 -5.02 -5.10 40.12
N ARG A 22 -6.30 -4.86 40.45
CA ARG A 22 -7.39 -5.85 40.36
C ARG A 22 -8.02 -5.96 38.97
N GLU A 23 -8.12 -4.88 38.19
CA GLU A 23 -8.73 -4.95 36.84
C GLU A 23 -7.84 -5.70 35.82
N ASN A 24 -6.52 -5.67 36.02
CA ASN A 24 -5.58 -6.37 35.14
C ASN A 24 -5.60 -7.90 35.32
N ALA A 25 -6.10 -8.43 36.43
CA ALA A 25 -6.16 -9.87 36.66
C ALA A 25 -7.34 -10.53 35.93
N GLU A 26 -8.46 -9.81 35.77
CA GLU A 26 -9.65 -10.33 35.09
C GLU A 26 -9.45 -10.41 33.56
N LEU A 27 -8.77 -9.41 32.97
CA LEU A 27 -8.38 -9.43 31.55
C LEU A 27 -7.43 -10.59 31.19
N ILE A 28 -6.52 -10.97 32.10
CA ILE A 28 -5.60 -12.10 31.90
C ILE A 28 -6.34 -13.45 31.99
N HIS A 29 -7.40 -13.56 32.79
CA HIS A 29 -8.20 -14.78 32.88
C HIS A 29 -9.07 -14.99 31.62
N GLU A 30 -9.56 -13.92 31.00
CA GLU A 30 -10.37 -14.01 29.77
C GLU A 30 -9.53 -14.39 28.53
N ILE A 31 -8.27 -13.96 28.47
CA ILE A 31 -7.33 -14.32 27.40
C ILE A 31 -6.90 -15.81 27.51
N ASN A 32 -6.71 -16.34 28.72
CA ASN A 32 -6.32 -17.73 28.93
C ASN A 32 -7.43 -18.75 28.62
N LEU A 33 -8.70 -18.34 28.58
CA LEU A 33 -9.82 -19.22 28.19
C LEU A 33 -10.05 -19.29 26.67
N ARG A 34 -9.47 -18.37 25.88
CA ARG A 34 -9.64 -18.34 24.41
C ARG A 34 -8.50 -18.95 23.61
N PHE A 35 -7.43 -19.41 24.26
CA PHE A 35 -6.33 -20.14 23.63
C PHE A 35 -6.19 -21.53 24.25
N VAL A 36 -7.06 -22.45 23.87
CA VAL A 36 -6.83 -23.89 24.10
C VAL A 36 -6.12 -24.45 22.86
N PRO A 37 -4.86 -24.91 22.96
CA PRO A 37 -4.23 -25.71 21.91
C PRO A 37 -4.97 -27.04 21.77
N ARG A 38 -5.37 -27.39 20.55
CA ARG A 38 -5.99 -28.69 20.26
C ARG A 38 -4.95 -29.79 20.45
N ALA A 39 -5.28 -30.74 21.31
CA ALA A 39 -4.43 -31.85 21.75
C ALA A 39 -3.97 -32.75 20.61
N GLY A 40 -2.75 -33.29 20.78
CA GLY A 40 -2.14 -34.27 19.88
C GLY A 40 -2.76 -35.67 19.98
N GLY A 41 -2.56 -36.44 18.93
CA GLY A 41 -2.82 -37.88 18.89
C GLY A 41 -1.64 -38.57 18.21
N GLY A 42 -0.85 -39.30 18.99
CA GLY A 42 0.12 -40.26 18.48
C GLY A 42 -0.49 -41.66 18.43
N GLY A 43 0.06 -42.53 17.58
CA GLY A 43 -0.12 -43.97 17.69
C GLY A 43 0.03 -44.77 16.40
N GLY A 44 0.98 -45.72 16.39
CA GLY A 44 0.80 -47.03 15.76
C GLY A 44 1.53 -47.26 14.43
N GLY A 45 2.68 -47.94 14.50
CA GLY A 45 3.38 -48.46 13.33
C GLY A 45 2.80 -49.77 12.77
N LYS A 46 3.20 -50.09 11.53
CA LYS A 46 3.41 -51.44 10.99
C LYS A 46 4.28 -51.32 9.73
N GLY A 47 5.34 -52.14 9.69
CA GLY A 47 6.31 -52.16 8.59
C GLY A 47 5.92 -53.08 7.44
N GLY A 48 6.79 -53.10 6.42
CA GLY A 48 6.93 -54.21 5.48
C GLY A 48 7.08 -53.82 4.01
N GLY A 49 8.25 -54.10 3.43
CA GLY A 49 8.35 -54.65 2.07
C GLY A 49 8.86 -53.71 0.98
N GLY A 50 10.04 -54.01 0.44
CA GLY A 50 10.73 -53.22 -0.59
C GLY A 50 10.21 -53.42 -2.02
N GLY A 51 10.86 -52.71 -2.95
CA GLY A 51 10.65 -52.85 -4.39
C GLY A 51 11.03 -51.58 -5.14
N GLY A 52 12.21 -51.58 -5.77
CA GLY A 52 12.77 -50.41 -6.44
C GLY A 52 12.23 -50.13 -7.85
N GLY A 53 12.67 -49.00 -8.40
CA GLY A 53 12.78 -48.78 -9.84
C GLY A 53 12.08 -47.53 -10.37
N GLY A 54 12.88 -46.63 -10.96
CA GLY A 54 12.45 -45.80 -12.10
C GLY A 54 12.06 -44.37 -11.81
N GLY A 55 13.04 -43.46 -11.86
CA GLY A 55 12.79 -42.03 -11.98
C GLY A 55 12.25 -41.65 -13.37
N ARG A 56 11.30 -40.70 -13.38
CA ARG A 56 11.12 -39.64 -14.38
C ARG A 56 10.19 -38.59 -13.76
N GLY A 57 10.78 -37.45 -13.40
CA GLY A 57 10.10 -36.37 -12.70
C GLY A 57 9.06 -35.69 -13.56
N GLY A 58 7.80 -35.82 -13.14
CA GLY A 58 6.76 -34.82 -13.34
C GLY A 58 6.46 -34.21 -11.98
N SER A 59 6.45 -32.88 -11.87
CA SER A 59 5.95 -32.21 -10.68
C SER A 59 5.16 -30.97 -11.10
N GLY A 60 3.86 -31.19 -11.31
CA GLY A 60 2.85 -30.19 -11.02
C GLY A 60 2.50 -30.18 -9.53
N GLY A 61 1.96 -29.05 -9.08
CA GLY A 61 1.01 -28.99 -7.95
C GLY A 61 1.59 -29.04 -6.54
N GLY A 62 2.00 -27.88 -6.02
CA GLY A 62 2.22 -27.64 -4.59
C GLY A 62 1.38 -26.46 -4.11
N SER A 63 0.05 -26.62 -4.09
CA SER A 63 -0.90 -25.68 -3.50
C SER A 63 -0.85 -25.76 -1.98
N GLY A 64 -0.06 -24.88 -1.37
CA GLY A 64 -0.13 -24.56 0.06
C GLY A 64 -1.15 -23.46 0.28
N ALA A 65 -2.24 -23.79 0.96
CA ALA A 65 -3.29 -22.86 1.35
C ALA A 65 -2.78 -21.87 2.41
N GLY A 66 -2.66 -20.61 2.01
CA GLY A 66 -2.48 -19.43 2.85
C GLY A 66 -3.06 -18.24 2.10
N GLY A 67 -4.20 -17.74 2.58
CA GLY A 67 -5.04 -16.76 1.88
C GLY A 67 -4.33 -15.44 1.57
N GLY A 68 -4.33 -15.08 0.30
CA GLY A 68 -3.84 -13.84 -0.26
C GLY A 68 -3.81 -14.00 -1.78
N SER A 69 -4.66 -13.27 -2.49
CA SER A 69 -4.80 -13.38 -3.94
C SER A 69 -3.45 -13.11 -4.62
N ARG A 70 -2.78 -14.17 -5.10
CA ARG A 70 -1.52 -14.09 -5.85
C ARG A 70 -1.84 -13.76 -7.31
N GLY A 71 -2.20 -12.51 -7.60
CA GLY A 71 -2.08 -11.94 -8.94
C GLY A 71 -0.59 -11.89 -9.30
N GLY A 72 -0.15 -12.85 -10.11
CA GLY A 72 1.27 -13.22 -10.27
C GLY A 72 2.11 -12.22 -11.05
N VAL A 73 2.32 -11.01 -10.53
CA VAL A 73 3.32 -10.09 -11.05
C VAL A 73 4.69 -10.52 -10.54
N THR A 74 5.62 -10.77 -11.47
CA THR A 74 7.01 -11.10 -11.14
C THR A 74 7.94 -10.06 -11.73
N PHE A 75 8.76 -9.44 -10.88
CA PHE A 75 9.76 -8.45 -11.28
C PHE A 75 11.11 -9.14 -11.42
N SER A 76 11.70 -9.04 -12.61
CA SER A 76 13.06 -9.52 -12.87
C SER A 76 14.07 -8.43 -12.52
N SER A 77 15.00 -8.72 -11.60
CA SER A 77 16.07 -7.80 -11.23
C SER A 77 17.42 -8.50 -11.15
N SER A 78 18.48 -7.71 -10.95
CA SER A 78 19.86 -8.21 -10.82
C SER A 78 20.04 -9.27 -9.73
N ASN A 79 19.15 -9.32 -8.73
CA ASN A 79 19.22 -10.26 -7.60
C ASN A 79 18.13 -11.34 -7.68
N GLY A 80 17.61 -11.60 -8.87
CA GLY A 80 16.57 -12.60 -9.13
C GLY A 80 15.16 -12.03 -9.15
N ASN A 81 14.21 -12.95 -9.19
CA ASN A 81 12.80 -12.62 -9.39
C ASN A 81 12.08 -12.36 -8.06
N ARG A 82 11.26 -11.32 -8.01
CA ARG A 82 10.43 -10.97 -6.84
C ARG A 82 8.96 -10.90 -7.21
N GLY A 83 8.08 -11.38 -6.34
CA GLY A 83 6.64 -11.28 -6.50
C GLY A 83 6.09 -9.92 -6.05
N ALA A 84 4.77 -9.77 -6.09
CA ALA A 84 4.04 -8.74 -5.38
C ALA A 84 2.98 -9.37 -4.48
N SER A 85 2.68 -8.72 -3.35
CA SER A 85 1.60 -9.14 -2.46
C SER A 85 0.77 -7.96 -1.93
N SER A 86 -0.53 -8.18 -1.88
CA SER A 86 -1.44 -7.38 -1.06
C SER A 86 -1.14 -7.59 0.42
N TYR A 87 -1.22 -6.53 1.22
CA TYR A 87 -0.88 -6.56 2.65
C TYR A 87 0.59 -6.93 2.98
N GLY A 88 1.42 -7.17 1.96
CA GLY A 88 2.84 -7.40 2.12
C GLY A 88 3.55 -6.22 2.75
N ALA A 89 4.61 -6.51 3.52
CA ALA A 89 5.45 -5.49 4.16
C ALA A 89 6.35 -4.75 3.15
N GLY A 90 6.67 -5.37 2.01
CA GLY A 90 7.60 -4.86 1.02
C GLY A 90 9.04 -4.71 1.54
N GLY A 91 9.78 -3.76 0.98
CA GLY A 91 11.15 -3.43 1.36
C GLY A 91 12.22 -4.27 0.66
N GLY A 92 13.22 -4.70 1.44
CA GLY A 92 14.40 -5.39 0.92
C GLY A 92 15.38 -4.46 0.20
N PRO A 93 16.43 -5.02 -0.44
CA PRO A 93 17.42 -4.22 -1.14
C PRO A 93 16.83 -3.58 -2.42
N VAL A 94 17.30 -2.38 -2.70
CA VAL A 94 17.16 -1.76 -4.03
C VAL A 94 18.07 -2.50 -4.98
N THR A 95 17.53 -2.88 -6.14
CA THR A 95 18.27 -3.58 -7.20
C THR A 95 18.01 -2.88 -8.53
N THR A 96 18.58 -3.39 -9.62
CA THR A 96 18.39 -2.83 -10.95
C THR A 96 17.50 -3.73 -11.80
N ILE A 97 16.60 -3.13 -12.58
CA ILE A 97 15.80 -3.84 -13.58
C ILE A 97 16.72 -4.42 -14.64
N SER A 98 16.59 -5.73 -14.90
CA SER A 98 17.49 -6.47 -15.79
C SER A 98 17.11 -6.42 -17.27
N SER A 99 15.87 -6.06 -17.61
CA SER A 99 15.37 -6.06 -19.00
C SER A 99 14.11 -5.19 -19.18
N GLY A 100 13.69 -4.98 -20.43
CA GLY A 100 12.50 -4.20 -20.80
C GLY A 100 12.75 -2.69 -20.92
N ALA A 101 11.67 -1.92 -21.07
CA ALA A 101 11.70 -0.48 -21.37
C ALA A 101 12.44 0.37 -20.32
N PHE A 102 12.57 -0.15 -19.10
CA PHE A 102 13.22 0.52 -17.98
C PHE A 102 14.45 -0.22 -17.46
N SER A 103 15.09 -1.04 -18.30
CA SER A 103 16.37 -1.68 -17.95
C SER A 103 17.37 -0.65 -17.44
N GLY A 104 18.10 -1.00 -16.37
CA GLY A 104 19.04 -0.09 -15.71
C GLY A 104 18.42 0.81 -14.64
N ARG A 105 17.09 0.93 -14.54
CA ARG A 105 16.45 1.70 -13.46
C ARG A 105 16.42 0.93 -12.14
N SER A 106 16.42 1.67 -11.03
CA SER A 106 16.31 1.09 -9.69
C SER A 106 14.89 0.55 -9.43
N ILE A 107 14.80 -0.57 -8.72
CA ILE A 107 13.55 -1.25 -8.36
C ILE A 107 13.63 -1.85 -6.94
N GLY A 108 12.61 -1.60 -6.13
CA GLY A 108 12.49 -2.09 -4.75
C GLY A 108 12.95 -1.13 -3.67
N GLY A 109 12.97 -1.62 -2.43
CA GLY A 109 13.32 -0.85 -1.24
C GLY A 109 12.15 -0.12 -0.57
N GLY A 110 11.04 0.09 -1.28
CA GLY A 110 9.83 0.68 -0.70
C GLY A 110 9.11 -0.30 0.22
N ALA A 111 8.88 0.12 1.46
CA ALA A 111 8.12 -0.64 2.46
C ALA A 111 6.69 -0.10 2.61
N ARG A 112 5.78 -0.93 3.13
CA ARG A 112 4.36 -0.61 3.33
C ARG A 112 4.10 0.77 3.99
N PRO A 113 4.82 1.21 5.03
CA PRO A 113 4.58 2.54 5.61
C PRO A 113 4.85 3.71 4.67
N GLN A 114 5.59 3.48 3.58
CA GLN A 114 6.00 4.50 2.61
C GLN A 114 5.07 4.59 1.40
N VAL A 115 4.01 3.78 1.35
CA VAL A 115 3.12 3.71 0.17
C VAL A 115 2.33 5.00 -0.04
N TYR A 116 2.09 5.78 1.00
CA TYR A 116 1.28 7.00 0.88
C TYR A 116 2.10 8.13 0.24
N GLY A 117 1.58 8.69 -0.85
CA GLY A 117 1.99 9.97 -1.42
C GLY A 117 1.14 11.11 -0.86
N ASN A 118 0.77 12.04 -1.73
CA ASN A 118 -0.22 13.09 -1.46
C ASN A 118 -1.14 13.27 -2.68
N SER A 119 -1.92 14.35 -2.75
CA SER A 119 -2.82 14.64 -3.87
C SER A 119 -2.10 14.98 -5.18
N ARG A 120 -0.77 15.13 -5.18
CA ARG A 120 0.02 15.53 -6.34
C ARG A 120 0.70 14.36 -6.99
N TYR A 121 0.67 14.34 -8.31
CA TYR A 121 1.40 13.35 -9.09
C TYR A 121 2.92 13.57 -8.92
N GLY A 122 3.68 12.47 -8.87
CA GLY A 122 5.10 12.48 -8.51
C GLY A 122 5.41 12.40 -7.02
N SER A 123 4.38 12.36 -6.16
CA SER A 123 4.55 12.12 -4.72
C SER A 123 4.75 10.63 -4.39
N GLY A 124 5.15 10.36 -3.14
CA GLY A 124 5.37 9.00 -2.62
C GLY A 124 6.76 8.42 -2.89
N TYR A 125 7.67 9.21 -3.45
CA TYR A 125 9.09 8.88 -3.53
C TYR A 125 9.80 9.31 -2.24
N THR A 126 10.41 8.36 -1.54
CA THR A 126 11.18 8.63 -0.30
C THR A 126 12.65 8.94 -0.57
N TYR A 127 13.04 9.04 -1.84
CA TYR A 127 14.42 9.22 -2.27
C TYR A 127 14.47 10.12 -3.52
N GLY A 128 15.63 10.76 -3.72
CA GLY A 128 15.86 11.70 -4.81
C GLY A 128 15.20 13.06 -4.60
N GLY A 129 15.85 14.12 -5.07
CA GLY A 129 15.27 15.47 -5.11
C GLY A 129 14.31 15.65 -6.29
N GLY A 130 13.48 16.70 -6.27
CA GLY A 130 12.57 17.04 -7.37
C GLY A 130 11.16 16.43 -7.22
N SER A 131 10.26 16.86 -8.09
CA SER A 131 8.83 16.56 -8.02
C SER A 131 8.32 15.73 -9.19
N SER A 132 9.06 15.65 -10.30
CA SER A 132 8.69 14.87 -11.49
C SER A 132 9.01 13.38 -11.32
N VAL A 133 8.20 12.51 -11.93
CA VAL A 133 8.48 11.06 -12.02
C VAL A 133 9.54 10.71 -13.06
N ALA A 134 9.89 11.63 -13.96
CA ALA A 134 10.84 11.39 -15.05
C ALA A 134 12.16 10.81 -14.53
N GLY A 135 12.64 9.75 -15.19
CA GLY A 135 13.91 9.11 -14.85
C GLY A 135 13.93 8.36 -13.52
N ARG A 136 12.84 8.34 -12.73
CA ARG A 136 12.84 7.69 -11.41
C ARG A 136 12.72 6.18 -11.51
N GLY A 137 13.21 5.52 -10.46
CA GLY A 137 13.03 4.10 -10.23
C GLY A 137 11.63 3.75 -9.72
N PHE A 138 11.46 2.49 -9.32
CA PHE A 138 10.18 1.90 -8.92
C PHE A 138 10.30 1.28 -7.53
N PRO A 139 10.16 2.07 -6.45
CA PRO A 139 10.39 1.59 -5.08
C PRO A 139 9.54 0.38 -4.70
N PHE A 140 8.36 0.27 -5.29
CA PHE A 140 7.39 -0.79 -5.02
C PHE A 140 7.20 -1.75 -6.19
N GLY A 141 8.01 -1.65 -7.24
CA GLY A 141 7.95 -2.49 -8.44
C GLY A 141 7.09 -1.94 -9.59
N TYR A 142 6.09 -1.12 -9.29
CA TYR A 142 5.10 -0.65 -10.26
C TYR A 142 5.43 0.73 -10.85
N TRP A 143 5.00 0.96 -12.09
CA TRP A 143 5.22 2.20 -12.82
C TRP A 143 4.20 3.28 -12.43
N PRO A 144 4.59 4.57 -12.36
CA PRO A 144 3.64 5.66 -12.23
C PRO A 144 2.48 5.60 -13.23
N VAL A 145 1.28 6.05 -12.86
CA VAL A 145 0.11 6.04 -13.76
C VAL A 145 0.33 6.97 -14.95
N PHE A 146 -0.05 6.54 -16.15
CA PHE A 146 -0.08 7.41 -17.31
C PHE A 146 -1.27 8.37 -17.21
N VAL A 147 -1.03 9.65 -17.51
CA VAL A 147 -2.02 10.72 -17.38
C VAL A 147 -2.41 11.22 -18.78
N PRO A 148 -3.61 10.92 -19.30
CA PRO A 148 -4.00 11.30 -20.66
C PRO A 148 -4.49 12.76 -20.75
N ILE A 149 -3.57 13.72 -20.66
CA ILE A 149 -3.85 15.17 -20.71
C ILE A 149 -3.54 15.81 -22.08
N GLY A 150 -3.46 15.00 -23.14
CA GLY A 150 -3.24 15.46 -24.51
C GLY A 150 -1.77 15.69 -24.90
N VAL A 151 -1.53 15.69 -26.22
CA VAL A 151 -0.22 15.91 -26.85
C VAL A 151 0.27 17.34 -26.63
N GLY A 152 1.53 17.50 -26.20
CA GLY A 152 2.19 18.79 -26.02
C GLY A 152 2.43 19.19 -24.56
N ALA A 153 1.54 18.84 -23.63
CA ALA A 153 1.73 19.13 -22.21
C ALA A 153 2.83 18.25 -21.58
N GLY A 154 3.85 18.86 -20.98
CA GLY A 154 4.79 18.19 -20.08
C GLY A 154 4.18 18.15 -18.68
N TYR A 155 3.82 16.96 -18.18
CA TYR A 155 3.22 16.81 -16.85
C TYR A 155 4.01 15.85 -16.01
N TYR A 156 4.94 16.37 -15.21
CA TYR A 156 5.74 15.57 -14.28
C TYR A 156 6.48 14.40 -14.94
N GLY A 157 6.66 14.33 -16.26
CA GLY A 157 7.29 13.20 -16.95
C GLY A 157 6.40 11.97 -17.18
N TYR A 158 5.07 12.09 -17.07
CA TYR A 158 4.12 10.97 -17.20
C TYR A 158 4.28 10.13 -18.47
N ARG A 159 4.75 10.73 -19.58
CA ARG A 159 4.85 10.10 -20.89
C ARG A 159 5.76 8.87 -20.92
N GLU A 160 6.71 8.77 -19.98
CA GLU A 160 7.58 7.60 -19.87
C GLU A 160 6.78 6.30 -19.62
N TYR A 161 5.58 6.39 -19.04
CA TYR A 161 4.83 5.24 -18.51
C TYR A 161 3.55 4.91 -19.28
N GLY A 162 3.37 5.55 -20.44
CA GLY A 162 2.23 5.32 -21.33
C GLY A 162 2.57 4.46 -22.55
N PRO A 163 1.60 4.26 -23.46
CA PRO A 163 0.17 4.61 -23.34
C PRO A 163 -0.57 3.81 -22.24
N SER A 164 -1.83 4.14 -21.95
CA SER A 164 -2.68 3.48 -20.94
C SER A 164 -2.88 1.98 -21.23
N ASN A 165 -2.90 1.59 -22.51
CA ASN A 165 -3.04 0.21 -22.97
C ASN A 165 -1.71 -0.57 -23.01
N ASN A 166 -0.62 -0.01 -22.48
CA ASN A 166 0.69 -0.68 -22.44
C ASN A 166 0.64 -1.92 -21.55
N ASP A 167 0.69 -3.10 -22.17
CA ASP A 167 0.62 -4.41 -21.53
C ASP A 167 1.92 -4.85 -20.84
N SER A 168 3.03 -4.15 -21.11
CA SER A 168 4.31 -4.38 -20.45
C SER A 168 4.34 -3.82 -19.03
N ARG A 169 3.32 -3.04 -18.64
CA ARG A 169 3.13 -2.54 -17.28
C ARG A 169 2.97 -3.71 -16.30
N PRO A 170 3.69 -3.70 -15.16
CA PRO A 170 3.45 -4.69 -14.11
C PRO A 170 2.00 -4.64 -13.63
N GLY A 171 1.34 -5.79 -13.62
CA GLY A 171 -0.09 -5.90 -13.30
C GLY A 171 -1.04 -5.64 -14.47
N GLY A 172 -0.51 -5.48 -15.69
CA GLY A 172 -1.28 -5.29 -16.91
C GLY A 172 -1.60 -3.84 -17.26
N PRO A 173 -2.37 -3.60 -18.34
CA PRO A 173 -2.72 -2.26 -18.81
C PRO A 173 -3.50 -1.48 -17.74
N MET A 174 -3.52 -0.15 -17.87
CA MET A 174 -4.21 0.69 -16.91
C MET A 174 -5.72 0.49 -16.93
N GLN A 175 -6.28 0.37 -15.73
CA GLN A 175 -7.70 0.25 -15.47
C GLN A 175 -8.13 1.34 -14.50
N GLN A 176 -9.42 1.63 -14.53
CA GLN A 176 -10.12 2.47 -13.58
C GLN A 176 -11.40 1.77 -13.13
N ALA A 177 -11.79 1.99 -11.88
CA ALA A 177 -13.05 1.47 -11.35
C ALA A 177 -13.79 2.53 -10.53
N LEU A 178 -15.10 2.59 -10.71
CA LEU A 178 -15.99 3.43 -9.93
C LEU A 178 -16.10 2.89 -8.51
N VAL A 179 -15.93 3.76 -7.52
CA VAL A 179 -16.02 3.45 -6.10
C VAL A 179 -17.13 4.29 -5.49
N ARG A 180 -18.18 3.62 -5.03
CA ARG A 180 -19.34 4.22 -4.37
C ARG A 180 -19.74 3.37 -3.18
N SER A 181 -20.21 4.01 -2.11
CA SER A 181 -20.83 3.29 -0.99
C SER A 181 -22.13 2.63 -1.47
N THR A 182 -22.41 1.42 -0.98
CA THR A 182 -23.68 0.71 -1.18
C THR A 182 -24.87 1.44 -0.56
N GLU A 183 -24.63 2.35 0.37
CA GLU A 183 -25.65 3.13 1.06
C GLU A 183 -26.08 4.39 0.28
N TRP A 184 -25.34 4.76 -0.76
CA TRP A 184 -25.65 5.95 -1.55
C TRP A 184 -26.70 5.67 -2.61
N PRO A 185 -27.56 6.66 -2.94
CA PRO A 185 -28.49 6.52 -4.06
C PRO A 185 -27.76 6.14 -5.34
N ALA A 186 -28.41 5.36 -6.21
CA ALA A 186 -27.88 5.12 -7.55
C ALA A 186 -27.62 6.48 -8.24
N GLU A 187 -26.56 6.56 -9.04
CA GLU A 187 -26.21 7.78 -9.75
C GLU A 187 -27.39 8.14 -10.68
N GLY A 188 -28.10 9.22 -10.35
CA GLY A 188 -29.35 9.57 -11.01
C GLY A 188 -29.08 9.93 -12.46
N GLY A 189 -29.56 9.08 -13.38
CA GLY A 189 -29.60 9.41 -14.79
C GLY A 189 -30.46 10.66 -15.03
N GLY A 190 -29.86 11.68 -15.63
CA GLY A 190 -30.59 12.76 -16.32
C GLY A 190 -31.43 13.67 -15.42
N GLY A 191 -30.78 14.56 -14.68
CA GLY A 191 -31.41 15.72 -14.07
C GLY A 191 -30.33 16.67 -13.59
N ASN A 192 -30.56 17.98 -13.66
CA ASN A 192 -29.64 19.03 -13.20
C ASN A 192 -29.22 18.78 -11.74
N SER A 193 -28.17 17.97 -11.55
CA SER A 193 -27.81 17.38 -10.27
C SER A 193 -26.83 18.32 -9.59
N THR A 194 -27.31 19.07 -8.61
CA THR A 194 -26.44 19.74 -7.64
C THR A 194 -25.48 18.69 -7.08
N ILE A 195 -24.18 18.90 -7.26
CA ILE A 195 -23.16 17.95 -6.79
C ILE A 195 -23.26 17.87 -5.27
N ASN A 196 -23.72 16.74 -4.74
CA ASN A 196 -23.70 16.48 -3.32
C ASN A 196 -22.36 15.84 -2.95
N ASN A 197 -21.47 16.63 -2.32
CA ASN A 197 -20.15 16.16 -1.90
C ASN A 197 -20.20 15.00 -0.90
N ALA A 198 -21.31 14.83 -0.16
CA ALA A 198 -21.45 13.74 0.80
C ALA A 198 -21.63 12.36 0.14
N THR A 199 -22.09 12.34 -1.13
CA THR A 199 -22.36 11.12 -1.91
C THR A 199 -21.66 11.15 -3.28
N ALA A 200 -20.61 11.97 -3.40
CA ALA A 200 -19.81 12.07 -4.62
C ALA A 200 -19.00 10.78 -4.82
N SER A 201 -19.02 10.25 -6.05
CA SER A 201 -18.29 9.04 -6.42
C SER A 201 -16.78 9.23 -6.30
N TYR A 202 -16.08 8.12 -6.09
CA TYR A 202 -14.63 8.04 -6.23
C TYR A 202 -14.27 7.17 -7.44
N TYR A 203 -13.04 7.30 -7.90
CA TYR A 203 -12.41 6.36 -8.81
C TYR A 203 -11.08 5.89 -8.23
N ILE A 204 -10.79 4.62 -8.42
CA ILE A 204 -9.42 4.09 -8.29
C ILE A 204 -8.84 3.88 -9.67
N VAL A 205 -7.55 4.21 -9.85
CA VAL A 205 -6.85 4.10 -11.13
C VAL A 205 -5.46 3.50 -10.90
N GLY A 206 -5.09 2.48 -11.69
CA GLY A 206 -3.82 1.77 -11.58
C GLY A 206 -3.67 0.72 -12.67
N ASP A 207 -2.75 -0.23 -12.48
CA ASP A 207 -2.71 -1.47 -13.28
C ASP A 207 -3.91 -2.38 -12.98
N ALA A 208 -4.25 -3.25 -13.92
CA ALA A 208 -5.44 -4.11 -13.85
C ALA A 208 -5.48 -5.00 -12.59
N ASP A 209 -4.36 -5.64 -12.26
CA ASP A 209 -4.26 -6.51 -11.09
C ASP A 209 -4.43 -5.71 -9.79
N SER A 210 -3.80 -4.54 -9.69
CA SER A 210 -3.93 -3.69 -8.50
C SER A 210 -5.35 -3.12 -8.34
N VAL A 211 -6.01 -2.73 -9.43
CA VAL A 211 -7.42 -2.28 -9.38
C VAL A 211 -8.33 -3.41 -8.92
N SER A 212 -8.14 -4.63 -9.42
CA SER A 212 -8.90 -5.81 -8.99
C SER A 212 -8.67 -6.12 -7.51
N ALA A 213 -7.42 -6.18 -7.07
CA ALA A 213 -7.07 -6.51 -5.68
C ALA A 213 -7.56 -5.45 -4.69
N VAL A 214 -7.45 -4.17 -5.05
CA VAL A 214 -7.94 -3.06 -4.21
C VAL A 214 -9.47 -3.04 -4.17
N MET A 215 -10.16 -3.29 -5.30
CA MET A 215 -11.62 -3.37 -5.31
C MET A 215 -12.13 -4.46 -4.37
N GLU A 216 -11.52 -5.65 -4.40
CA GLU A 216 -11.85 -6.74 -3.48
C GLU A 216 -11.71 -6.30 -2.01
N ALA A 217 -10.64 -5.58 -1.68
CA ALA A 217 -10.38 -5.11 -0.32
C ALA A 217 -11.39 -4.04 0.15
N ILE A 218 -11.69 -3.03 -0.67
CA ILE A 218 -12.60 -1.95 -0.29
C ILE A 218 -14.07 -2.40 -0.27
N VAL A 219 -14.45 -3.39 -1.09
CA VAL A 219 -15.76 -4.05 -0.99
C VAL A 219 -15.89 -4.76 0.35
N ALA A 220 -14.84 -5.46 0.79
CA ALA A 220 -14.85 -6.19 2.05
C ALA A 220 -14.82 -5.30 3.29
N GLN A 221 -14.17 -4.13 3.23
CA GLN A 221 -13.89 -3.30 4.42
C GLN A 221 -14.68 -1.99 4.49
N CYS A 222 -15.09 -1.43 3.36
CA CYS A 222 -15.63 -0.06 3.29
C CYS A 222 -17.07 0.02 2.75
N SER A 223 -17.80 -1.10 2.69
CA SER A 223 -19.17 -1.14 2.13
C SER A 223 -19.25 -0.55 0.72
N VAL A 224 -18.23 -0.80 -0.10
CA VAL A 224 -18.19 -0.34 -1.49
C VAL A 224 -19.04 -1.27 -2.36
N ALA A 225 -19.82 -0.69 -3.26
CA ALA A 225 -20.53 -1.44 -4.29
C ALA A 225 -19.50 -2.09 -5.24
N ASN A 226 -19.59 -3.40 -5.42
CA ASN A 226 -18.67 -4.13 -6.28
C ASN A 226 -18.78 -3.63 -7.74
N ALA A 227 -17.66 -3.25 -8.31
CA ALA A 227 -17.55 -2.75 -9.67
C ALA A 227 -16.35 -3.39 -10.38
N THR A 228 -16.49 -3.69 -11.66
CA THR A 228 -15.38 -4.20 -12.46
C THR A 228 -14.49 -3.06 -12.95
N GLY A 229 -13.18 -3.32 -13.02
CA GLY A 229 -12.26 -2.42 -13.69
C GLY A 229 -12.61 -2.28 -15.17
N THR A 230 -12.48 -1.06 -15.68
CA THR A 230 -12.62 -0.73 -17.11
C THR A 230 -11.34 -0.06 -17.62
N PRO A 231 -10.93 -0.32 -18.87
CA PRO A 231 -9.73 0.31 -19.42
C PRO A 231 -9.82 1.85 -19.37
N VAL A 232 -8.70 2.51 -19.12
CA VAL A 232 -8.64 3.98 -19.15
C VAL A 232 -8.71 4.45 -20.61
N ASP A 233 -9.79 5.17 -20.95
CA ASP A 233 -9.94 5.84 -22.24
C ASP A 233 -9.13 7.14 -22.26
N GLU A 234 -8.10 7.19 -23.10
CA GLU A 234 -7.25 8.37 -23.23
C GLU A 234 -7.91 9.53 -23.96
N ASN A 235 -8.92 9.26 -24.79
CA ASN A 235 -9.63 10.29 -25.56
C ASN A 235 -10.75 10.93 -24.74
N ASN A 236 -11.31 10.19 -23.79
CA ASN A 236 -12.36 10.65 -22.89
C ASN A 236 -12.13 10.12 -21.46
N PRO A 237 -11.10 10.63 -20.76
CA PRO A 237 -10.75 10.11 -19.44
C PRO A 237 -11.85 10.44 -18.43
N ALA A 238 -12.37 9.41 -17.76
CA ALA A 238 -13.37 9.58 -16.71
C ALA A 238 -12.80 10.27 -15.46
N VAL A 239 -11.47 10.23 -15.31
CA VAL A 239 -10.75 10.79 -14.17
C VAL A 239 -9.72 11.79 -14.66
N ARG A 240 -9.65 12.94 -13.98
CA ARG A 240 -8.67 13.99 -14.23
C ARG A 240 -7.71 14.13 -13.06
N VAL A 241 -6.54 14.72 -13.29
CA VAL A 241 -5.49 14.84 -12.26
C VAL A 241 -5.86 15.78 -11.12
N GLU A 242 -6.73 16.74 -11.39
CA GLU A 242 -7.26 17.68 -10.40
C GLU A 242 -8.21 16.97 -9.42
N GLN A 243 -8.76 15.81 -9.81
CA GLN A 243 -9.62 15.00 -8.94
C GLN A 243 -8.82 14.09 -8.00
N ALA A 244 -7.50 13.97 -8.17
CA ALA A 244 -6.66 13.12 -7.34
C ALA A 244 -6.64 13.61 -5.89
N VAL A 245 -7.15 12.79 -4.97
CA VAL A 245 -7.07 13.07 -3.52
C VAL A 245 -5.84 12.43 -2.89
N GLN A 246 -5.40 11.30 -3.44
CA GLN A 246 -4.27 10.55 -2.91
C GLN A 246 -3.62 9.71 -4.00
N TYR A 247 -2.31 9.88 -4.18
CA TYR A 247 -1.48 8.94 -4.89
C TYR A 247 -0.86 7.93 -3.93
N TYR A 248 -0.72 6.70 -4.39
CA TYR A 248 -0.06 5.63 -3.66
C TYR A 248 1.10 5.08 -4.46
N ARG A 249 2.00 4.41 -3.76
CA ARG A 249 3.03 3.55 -4.33
C ARG A 249 3.88 4.33 -5.33
N ALA A 250 4.33 5.52 -4.95
CA ALA A 250 5.08 6.44 -5.80
C ALA A 250 4.34 6.81 -7.11
N SER A 251 3.07 7.26 -6.96
CA SER A 251 2.18 7.66 -8.06
C SER A 251 1.82 6.56 -9.06
N SER A 252 1.97 5.29 -8.71
CA SER A 252 1.58 4.14 -9.54
C SER A 252 0.16 3.64 -9.30
N PHE A 253 -0.56 4.29 -8.39
CA PHE A 253 -1.99 4.08 -8.15
C PHE A 253 -2.59 5.38 -7.60
N MET A 254 -3.85 5.66 -7.92
CA MET A 254 -4.52 6.91 -7.60
C MET A 254 -5.92 6.65 -7.06
N LEU A 255 -6.29 7.38 -6.00
CA LEU A 255 -7.66 7.59 -5.58
C LEU A 255 -8.08 9.00 -5.99
N ALA A 256 -9.20 9.10 -6.70
CA ALA A 256 -9.75 10.36 -7.20
C ALA A 256 -11.19 10.55 -6.74
N LEU A 257 -11.55 11.78 -6.35
CA LEU A 257 -12.90 12.17 -5.96
C LEU A 257 -13.54 12.99 -7.07
N THR A 258 -14.69 12.55 -7.58
CA THR A 258 -15.35 13.17 -8.74
C THR A 258 -15.69 14.64 -8.54
N SER A 259 -16.03 15.05 -7.32
CA SER A 259 -16.34 16.44 -6.98
C SER A 259 -15.13 17.29 -6.63
N TYR A 260 -13.93 16.71 -6.56
CA TYR A 260 -12.71 17.43 -6.18
C TYR A 260 -12.05 18.08 -7.39
N ASN A 261 -11.51 19.28 -7.20
CA ASN A 261 -10.79 20.01 -8.22
C ASN A 261 -9.62 20.76 -7.58
N ASN A 262 -8.46 20.12 -7.53
CA ASN A 262 -7.22 20.70 -7.08
C ASN A 262 -6.52 21.49 -8.19
N SER A 263 -6.64 22.81 -8.15
CA SER A 263 -5.96 23.71 -9.09
C SER A 263 -4.43 23.55 -9.11
N ALA A 264 -3.80 23.13 -8.00
CA ALA A 264 -2.36 22.88 -7.97
C ALA A 264 -1.91 21.72 -8.86
N ASN A 265 -2.83 20.81 -9.21
CA ASN A 265 -2.55 19.66 -10.08
C ASN A 265 -2.73 19.95 -11.57
N LEU A 266 -3.17 21.16 -11.94
CA LEU A 266 -3.34 21.54 -13.35
C LEU A 266 -2.02 21.40 -14.11
N PRO A 267 -2.05 20.96 -15.39
CA PRO A 267 -0.83 20.85 -16.19
C PRO A 267 -0.01 22.14 -16.30
N SER A 268 -0.66 23.31 -16.25
CA SER A 268 0.02 24.61 -16.25
C SER A 268 0.88 24.86 -15.00
N ASN A 269 0.60 24.16 -13.90
CA ASN A 269 1.29 24.28 -12.62
C ASN A 269 2.30 23.15 -12.40
N ALA A 270 2.39 22.21 -13.34
CA ALA A 270 3.31 21.11 -13.25
C ALA A 270 4.77 21.59 -13.42
N PRO A 271 5.72 21.05 -12.64
CA PRO A 271 7.13 21.29 -12.85
C PRO A 271 7.54 20.81 -14.24
N THR A 272 8.30 21.64 -14.94
CA THR A 272 8.79 21.33 -16.29
C THR A 272 9.86 20.23 -16.29
N ASP A 273 10.61 20.11 -15.19
CA ASP A 273 11.66 19.12 -14.97
C ASP A 273 11.83 18.80 -13.48
N ASN A 274 12.83 17.97 -13.15
CA ASN A 274 13.18 17.62 -11.77
C ASN A 274 13.87 18.76 -11.00
N ASN A 275 14.31 19.84 -11.67
CA ASN A 275 14.98 20.97 -11.03
C ASN A 275 14.00 22.08 -10.65
N THR A 276 12.80 22.05 -11.21
CA THR A 276 11.73 22.99 -10.93
C THR A 276 11.01 22.57 -9.65
N ALA A 277 10.92 23.48 -8.67
CA ALA A 277 10.15 23.22 -7.46
C ALA A 277 8.66 23.03 -7.80
N PRO A 278 7.98 22.02 -7.23
CA PRO A 278 6.53 21.96 -7.34
C PRO A 278 5.89 23.15 -6.62
N PRO A 279 4.61 23.45 -6.86
CA PRO A 279 3.85 24.37 -6.02
C PRO A 279 4.05 24.05 -4.52
N PRO A 280 3.96 25.01 -3.58
CA PRO A 280 4.00 24.69 -2.16
C PRO A 280 2.73 23.92 -1.75
N PRO A 281 2.74 23.05 -0.72
CA PRO A 281 1.54 22.32 -0.27
C PRO A 281 0.33 23.22 0.03
N SER A 282 0.57 24.47 0.43
CA SER A 282 -0.48 25.48 0.64
C SER A 282 -1.25 25.88 -0.62
N ALA A 283 -0.75 25.53 -1.81
CA ALA A 283 -1.46 25.73 -3.07
C ALA A 283 -2.54 24.65 -3.31
N ASP A 284 -2.54 23.55 -2.55
CA ASP A 284 -3.56 22.51 -2.71
C ASP A 284 -4.93 23.04 -2.30
N THR A 285 -5.91 22.81 -3.18
CA THR A 285 -7.31 23.17 -2.90
C THR A 285 -7.84 22.25 -1.79
N PRO A 286 -8.48 22.76 -0.73
CA PRO A 286 -9.09 21.91 0.29
C PRO A 286 -10.14 20.96 -0.31
N LEU A 287 -10.37 19.82 0.35
CA LEU A 287 -11.46 18.92 -0.04
C LEU A 287 -12.81 19.67 -0.03
N PRO A 288 -13.74 19.35 -0.94
CA PRO A 288 -15.02 20.04 -1.01
C PRO A 288 -15.79 19.91 0.30
N GLN A 289 -16.41 21.00 0.76
CA GLN A 289 -17.21 20.97 1.99
C GLN A 289 -18.33 19.94 1.88
N GLY A 290 -18.51 19.14 2.94
CA GLY A 290 -19.48 18.05 2.97
C GLY A 290 -18.96 16.71 2.43
N THR A 291 -17.69 16.62 2.02
CA THR A 291 -17.06 15.33 1.70
C THR A 291 -17.16 14.39 2.90
N ASN A 292 -17.64 13.16 2.66
CA ASN A 292 -17.69 12.13 3.70
C ASN A 292 -16.28 11.64 4.05
N THR A 293 -15.70 12.24 5.09
CA THR A 293 -14.33 11.94 5.54
C THR A 293 -14.19 10.55 6.14
N THR A 294 -15.23 10.00 6.77
CA THR A 294 -15.22 8.63 7.29
C THR A 294 -15.05 7.62 6.17
N PHE A 295 -15.83 7.76 5.09
CA PHE A 295 -15.71 6.89 3.91
C PHE A 295 -14.36 7.07 3.22
N LEU A 296 -13.91 8.33 3.04
CA LEU A 296 -12.59 8.62 2.48
C LEU A 296 -11.45 7.99 3.29
N ASN A 297 -11.51 8.07 4.63
CA ASN A 297 -10.49 7.47 5.49
C ASN A 297 -10.49 5.95 5.37
N CYS A 298 -11.67 5.30 5.34
CA CYS A 298 -11.76 3.87 5.09
C CYS A 298 -11.10 3.49 3.77
N LEU A 299 -11.46 4.17 2.67
CA LEU A 299 -10.82 3.95 1.38
C LEU A 299 -9.31 4.13 1.46
N ASN A 300 -8.84 5.23 2.05
CA ASN A 300 -7.43 5.56 2.10
C ASN A 300 -6.60 4.51 2.86
N GLU A 301 -7.08 4.12 4.04
CA GLU A 301 -6.42 3.12 4.89
C GLU A 301 -6.45 1.72 4.27
N THR A 302 -7.60 1.29 3.76
CA THR A 302 -7.74 0.00 3.10
C THR A 302 -6.89 -0.08 1.83
N ILE A 303 -6.87 0.96 0.99
CA ILE A 303 -6.03 0.99 -0.21
C ILE A 303 -4.55 0.92 0.20
N GLY A 304 -4.11 1.74 1.15
CA GLY A 304 -2.72 1.75 1.60
C GLY A 304 -2.27 0.40 2.17
N ALA A 305 -3.14 -0.30 2.89
CA ALA A 305 -2.87 -1.64 3.40
C ALA A 305 -2.88 -2.72 2.30
N ALA A 306 -3.87 -2.69 1.42
CA ALA A 306 -4.17 -3.79 0.50
C ALA A 306 -3.44 -3.70 -0.84
N ILE A 307 -3.04 -2.51 -1.29
CA ILE A 307 -2.45 -2.35 -2.62
C ILE A 307 -1.23 -3.27 -2.79
N PRO A 308 -1.14 -4.07 -3.87
CA PRO A 308 0.02 -4.92 -4.10
C PRO A 308 1.31 -4.11 -4.16
N ILE A 309 2.34 -4.54 -3.42
CA ILE A 309 3.70 -4.00 -3.53
C ILE A 309 4.67 -5.15 -3.74
N MET A 310 5.79 -4.88 -4.41
CA MET A 310 6.83 -5.87 -4.59
C MET A 310 7.34 -6.40 -3.25
N ASP A 311 7.48 -7.73 -3.18
CA ASP A 311 7.97 -8.41 -1.99
C ASP A 311 9.46 -8.14 -1.76
N ALA A 312 9.89 -8.25 -0.51
CA ALA A 312 11.31 -8.29 -0.21
C ALA A 312 11.97 -9.49 -0.91
N ALA A 313 13.22 -9.33 -1.35
CA ALA A 313 13.99 -10.43 -1.93
C ALA A 313 14.06 -11.63 -0.95
N PRO A 314 13.97 -12.88 -1.41
CA PRO A 314 14.22 -14.04 -0.57
C PRO A 314 15.65 -14.00 0.00
N GLY A 315 15.77 -13.78 1.31
CA GLY A 315 17.02 -13.72 2.08
C GLY A 315 17.44 -12.29 2.42
N THR A 316 17.66 -11.89 3.67
CA THR A 316 17.94 -12.58 4.94
C THR A 316 16.75 -12.52 5.90
N LEU A 317 16.59 -13.57 6.71
CA LEU A 317 15.81 -13.47 7.95
C LEU A 317 16.18 -12.16 8.64
N ARG A 318 15.23 -11.23 8.80
CA ARG A 318 15.36 -10.23 9.86
C ARG A 318 15.42 -11.05 11.13
N ALA A 319 16.61 -11.18 11.70
CA ALA A 319 16.76 -11.66 13.06
C ALA A 319 15.93 -10.71 13.92
N THR A 320 14.69 -11.10 14.22
CA THR A 320 13.93 -10.48 15.28
C THR A 320 14.80 -10.66 16.52
N ALA A 321 15.39 -9.57 17.01
CA ALA A 321 16.24 -9.52 18.20
C ALA A 321 15.46 -9.86 19.51
N GLY A 322 14.36 -10.62 19.41
CA GLY A 322 13.47 -11.00 20.51
C GLY A 322 13.35 -12.50 20.76
N LEU A 323 13.88 -13.39 19.91
CA LEU A 323 13.74 -14.85 20.09
C LEU A 323 14.94 -15.53 20.80
N ASN A 324 16.04 -14.82 21.00
CA ASN A 324 17.24 -15.40 21.62
C ASN A 324 17.25 -15.34 23.16
N ALA A 325 16.37 -14.54 23.79
CA ALA A 325 16.37 -14.42 25.26
C ALA A 325 15.69 -15.62 25.94
N VAL A 326 14.62 -16.18 25.37
CA VAL A 326 13.88 -17.28 25.98
C VAL A 326 14.62 -18.61 25.84
N GLY A 327 15.24 -18.86 24.68
CA GLY A 327 16.06 -20.07 24.44
C GLY A 327 17.34 -20.11 25.28
N MET A 328 18.03 -18.96 25.43
CA MET A 328 19.20 -18.85 26.30
C MET A 328 18.84 -19.00 27.78
N LEU A 329 17.72 -18.41 28.22
CA LEU A 329 17.25 -18.55 29.60
C LEU A 329 16.87 -20.00 29.92
N TRP A 330 16.23 -20.71 28.99
CA TRP A 330 15.89 -22.13 29.16
C TRP A 330 17.14 -23.02 29.25
N LEU A 331 18.15 -22.78 28.41
CA LEU A 331 19.43 -23.49 28.47
C LEU A 331 20.20 -23.22 29.76
N VAL A 332 20.20 -21.97 30.26
CA VAL A 332 20.86 -21.63 31.54
C VAL A 332 20.14 -22.28 32.72
N ILE A 333 18.81 -22.30 32.74
CA ILE A 333 18.03 -22.97 33.79
C ILE A 333 18.26 -24.50 33.75
N TRP A 334 18.41 -25.08 32.55
CA TRP A 334 18.68 -26.51 32.41
C TRP A 334 20.09 -26.88 32.88
N LEU A 335 21.10 -26.04 32.59
CA LEU A 335 22.48 -26.26 33.03
C LEU A 335 22.69 -26.03 34.53
N LEU A 336 21.93 -25.13 35.15
CA LEU A 336 21.97 -24.89 36.61
C LEU A 336 21.29 -25.99 37.44
N LYS A 337 20.49 -26.87 36.82
CA LYS A 337 19.87 -28.03 37.50
C LYS A 337 20.74 -29.30 37.49
N ILE A 338 21.92 -29.25 36.88
CA ILE A 338 22.86 -30.38 36.77
C ILE A 338 23.98 -30.29 37.83
N PHE A 339 23.98 -29.27 38.68
CA PHE A 339 24.83 -29.16 39.87
C PHE A 339 24.01 -29.22 41.16
#